data_AF-A0A519Z712-F1
#
_entry.id   AF-A0A519Z712-F1
#
_cell.length_a   1.000
_cell.length_b   1.000
_cell.length_c   1.000
_cell.angle_alpha   90.00
_cell.angle_beta   90.00
_cell.angle_gamma   90.00
#
_symmetry.space_group_name_H-M   'P 1'
#
loop_
_entity.id
_entity.type
_entity.pdbx_description
1 polymer ?
#
loop_
_entity_poly.entity_id
_entity_poly.type
_entity_poly.pdbx_seq_one_letter_code
_entity_poly.pdbx_strand_id
1 'polypeptide(L)' 'MGYADLNSKYQRLRDDLEKAYAANVWDSKQIDRIADEIVETELALAGQSRFAAPSEYSHI' A
#
# COMPACT_ATOMS: atom_id res chain seq x y z
N MET A 1 10.53 8.32 -1.81
CA MET A 1 9.32 8.17 -2.65
C MET A 1 8.25 9.08 -2.08
N GLY A 2 7.61 9.91 -2.90
CA GLY A 2 6.50 10.77 -2.45
C GLY A 2 5.19 10.00 -2.29
N TYR A 3 4.22 10.58 -1.61
CA TYR A 3 2.90 9.97 -1.36
C TYR A 3 2.22 9.45 -2.65
N ALA A 4 2.28 10.23 -3.74
CA ALA A 4 1.71 9.84 -5.02
C ALA A 4 2.33 8.56 -5.60
N ASP A 5 3.63 8.37 -5.43
CA ASP A 5 4.36 7.20 -5.92
C ASP A 5 3.99 5.94 -5.13
N LEU A 6 3.91 6.05 -3.80
CA LEU A 6 3.43 4.96 -2.94
C LEU A 6 1.97 4.61 -3.21
N ASN A 7 1.12 5.61 -3.46
CA ASN A 7 -0.29 5.37 -3.79
C ASN A 7 -0.42 4.67 -5.15
N SER A 8 0.37 5.05 -6.16
CA SER A 8 0.43 4.34 -7.44
C SER A 8 0.95 2.91 -7.29
N LYS A 9 1.97 2.69 -6.44
CA LYS A 9 2.46 1.33 -6.12
C LYS A 9 1.35 0.49 -5.50
N TYR A 10 0.65 1.01 -4.51
CA TYR A 10 -0.46 0.33 -3.83
C TYR A 10 -1.57 -0.08 -4.79
N GLN A 11 -1.97 0.81 -5.70
CA GLN A 11 -3.00 0.50 -6.71
C GLN A 11 -2.58 -0.64 -7.64
N ARG A 12 -1.31 -0.66 -8.07
CA ARG A 12 -0.77 -1.76 -8.90
C ARG A 12 -0.76 -3.09 -8.15
N LEU A 13 -0.30 -3.09 -6.91
CA LEU A 13 -0.27 -4.31 -6.10
C LEU A 13 -1.68 -4.89 -5.88
N ARG A 14 -2.69 -4.05 -5.70
CA ARG A 14 -4.09 -4.50 -5.59
C ARG A 14 -4.61 -5.12 -6.88
N ASP A 15 -4.30 -4.52 -8.02
CA ASP A 15 -4.65 -5.05 -9.33
C ASP A 15 -3.94 -6.39 -9.60
N ASP A 16 -2.64 -6.49 -9.25
CA ASP A 16 -1.88 -7.73 -9.35
C ASP A 16 -2.42 -8.83 -8.43
N LEU A 17 -2.85 -8.46 -7.22
CA LEU A 17 -3.48 -9.40 -6.28
C LEU A 17 -4.81 -9.91 -6.84
N GLU A 18 -5.66 -9.03 -7.36
CA GLU A 18 -6.94 -9.40 -7.98
C GLU A 18 -6.72 -10.35 -9.17
N LYS A 19 -5.74 -10.06 -10.03
CA LYS A 19 -5.36 -10.94 -11.15
C LYS A 19 -4.85 -12.29 -10.68
N ALA A 20 -4.06 -12.34 -9.61
CA ALA A 20 -3.56 -13.58 -9.04
C ALA A 20 -4.70 -14.44 -8.48
N TYR A 21 -5.69 -13.81 -7.83
CA TYR A 21 -6.92 -14.49 -7.39
C TYR A 21 -7.80 -14.97 -8.55
N ALA A 22 -7.86 -14.22 -9.64
CA ALA A 22 -8.62 -14.56 -10.84
C ALA A 22 -7.88 -15.54 -11.77
N ALA A 23 -6.62 -15.87 -11.48
CA ALA A 23 -5.81 -16.74 -12.32
C ALA A 23 -6.36 -18.17 -12.34
N ASN A 24 -6.27 -18.82 -13.50
CA ASN A 24 -6.67 -20.22 -13.66
C ASN A 24 -5.77 -21.19 -12.86
N VAL A 25 -4.55 -20.76 -12.50
CA VAL A 25 -3.62 -21.53 -11.67
C VAL A 25 -3.37 -20.77 -10.39
N TRP A 26 -3.64 -21.43 -9.27
CA TRP A 26 -3.41 -20.87 -7.94
C TRP A 26 -1.91 -20.87 -7.60
N ASP A 27 -1.30 -19.70 -7.59
CA ASP A 27 0.07 -19.49 -7.10
C ASP A 27 0.06 -18.79 -5.74
N SER A 28 -0.03 -19.60 -4.68
CA SER A 28 -0.02 -19.12 -3.30
C SER A 28 1.21 -18.28 -2.97
N LYS A 29 2.39 -18.66 -3.48
CA LYS A 29 3.64 -17.94 -3.18
C LYS A 29 3.65 -16.55 -3.82
N GLN A 30 3.08 -16.42 -5.01
CA GLN A 30 2.91 -15.14 -5.66
C GLN A 30 1.93 -14.26 -4.87
N ILE A 31 0.79 -14.83 -4.47
CA ILE A 31 -0.25 -14.12 -3.68
C ILE A 31 0.32 -13.65 -2.34
N ASP A 32 1.03 -14.52 -1.61
CA ASP A 32 1.66 -14.18 -0.33
C ASP A 32 2.65 -13.02 -0.50
N ARG A 33 3.50 -13.06 -1.53
CA ARG A 33 4.44 -11.96 -1.83
C ARG A 33 3.72 -10.64 -2.09
N ILE A 34 2.68 -10.66 -2.92
CA ILE A 34 1.92 -9.44 -3.23
C ILE A 34 1.27 -8.89 -1.96
N ALA A 35 0.72 -9.77 -1.11
CA ALA A 35 0.12 -9.38 0.16
C ALA A 35 1.14 -8.74 1.12
N ASP A 36 2.33 -9.30 1.27
CA ASP A 36 3.42 -8.70 2.07
C ASP A 36 3.78 -7.30 1.55
N GLU A 37 3.96 -7.14 0.24
CA GLU A 37 4.31 -5.85 -0.36
C GLU A 37 3.20 -4.80 -0.21
N ILE A 38 1.93 -5.22 -0.17
CA ILE A 38 0.80 -4.34 0.12
C ILE A 38 0.91 -3.81 1.54
N VAL A 39 1.14 -4.68 2.52
CA VAL A 39 1.26 -4.29 3.94
C VAL A 39 2.40 -3.31 4.13
N GLU A 40 3.57 -3.58 3.55
CA GLU A 40 4.71 -2.65 3.61
C GLU A 40 4.39 -1.28 2.99
N THR A 41 3.65 -1.26 1.88
CA THR A 41 3.25 -0.03 1.19
C THR A 41 2.22 0.76 2.01
N GLU A 42 1.25 0.09 2.64
CA GLU A 42 0.27 0.71 3.53
C GLU A 42 0.92 1.31 4.78
N LEU A 43 1.90 0.62 5.36
CA LEU A 43 2.68 1.13 6.48
C LEU A 43 3.47 2.39 6.09
N ALA A 44 4.08 2.39 4.91
CA ALA A 44 4.79 3.56 4.38
C ALA A 44 3.83 4.74 4.13
N LEU A 45 2.65 4.49 3.56
CA LEU A 45 1.61 5.50 3.34
C LEU A 45 1.09 6.09 4.66
N ALA A 46 0.80 5.25 5.66
CA ALA A 46 0.37 5.67 6.99
C ALA A 46 1.47 6.47 7.71
N GLY A 47 2.72 6.06 7.55
CA GLY A 47 3.90 6.80 8.03
C GLY A 47 3.94 8.20 7.44
N GLN A 48 3.79 8.35 6.12
CA GLN A 48 3.77 9.67 5.46
C GLN A 48 2.55 10.52 5.84
N SER A 49 1.38 9.90 6.01
CA SER A 49 0.15 10.59 6.43
C SER A 49 0.28 11.19 7.84
N ARG A 50 1.00 10.53 8.75
CA ARG A 50 1.30 11.06 10.10
C ARG A 50 2.21 12.30 10.10
N PHE A 51 3.08 12.45 9.10
CA PHE A 51 3.91 13.66 8.96
C PHE A 51 3.22 14.78 8.17
N ALA A 52 2.05 14.50 7.59
CA ALA A 52 1.24 15.46 6.83
C ALA A 52 0.09 16.08 7.65
N ALA A 53 -0.06 15.72 8.93
CA ALA A 53 -0.96 16.42 9.83
C ALA A 53 -0.32 17.78 10.22
N PRO A 54 -0.90 18.94 9.83
CA PRO A 54 -0.43 20.21 10.33
C PRO A 54 -0.67 20.26 11.85
N SER A 55 0.35 20.75 12.56
CA SER A 55 0.28 21.13 13.97
C SER A 55 -0.74 22.25 14.17
N GLU A 56 -2.03 21.94 14.13
CA GLU A 56 -3.12 22.86 14.52
C GLU A 56 -3.69 22.44 15.87
N TYR A 57 -2.86 22.47 16.92
CA TYR A 57 -3.33 22.58 18.29
C TYR A 57 -2.29 23.36 19.10
N SER A 58 -2.23 24.67 18.86
CA SER A 58 -1.60 25.60 19.78
C SER A 58 -2.45 26.87 19.82
N HIS A 59 -3.51 26.81 20.62
CA HIS A 59 -4.16 28.00 21.15
C HIS A 59 -4.66 27.66 22.56
N ILE A 60 -3.84 27.97 23.56
CA ILE A 60 -4.24 28.26 24.93
C ILE A 60 -3.79 29.67 25.27
#